data_AF-A0A1B1CNQ0-F1
#
_entry.id   AF-A0A1B1CNQ0-F1
#
_cell.length_a   1.000
_cell.length_b   1.000
_cell.length_c   1.000
_cell.angle_alpha   90.00
_cell.angle_beta   90.00
_cell.angle_gamma   90.00
#
_symmetry.space_group_name_H-M   'P 1'
#
loop_
_entity.id
_entity.type
_entity.pdbx_description
1 polymer ?
#
loop_
_entity_poly.entity_id
_entity_poly.type
_entity_poly.pdbx_seq_one_letter_code
_entity_poly.pdbx_strand_id
1 'polypeptide(L)'
;MTYDVIVVGSGFSAIAVTCNLIEQLPASAKVAVVGDDPGFGRGTAYRTELYLHRLNVPAGRMSLLPHQPDDFVDWLKSHGRPLQAGDFASRSDYGLYVRDTLARLLRKRDGRCRVDFIKAKAAGCVERYSSTLVKAD
;
A
#
# COMPACT_ATOMS: atom_id res chain seq x y z
N MET A 1 -3.74 -20.79 7.69
CA MET A 1 -2.94 -20.23 6.58
C MET A 1 -1.74 -19.54 7.20
N THR A 2 -0.56 -19.64 6.59
CA THR A 2 0.68 -19.00 7.06
C THR A 2 1.11 -17.96 6.04
N TYR A 3 1.45 -16.76 6.52
CA TYR A 3 1.94 -15.63 5.74
C TYR A 3 3.31 -15.21 6.28
N ASP A 4 4.19 -14.75 5.41
CA ASP A 4 5.50 -14.20 5.81
C ASP A 4 5.34 -12.81 6.44
N VAL A 5 4.36 -12.04 5.95
CA VAL A 5 4.03 -10.71 6.47
C VAL A 5 2.52 -10.54 6.56
N ILE A 6 2.05 -9.99 7.68
CA ILE A 6 0.65 -9.57 7.85
C ILE A 6 0.65 -8.05 8.08
N VAL A 7 -0.04 -7.32 7.21
CA VAL A 7 -0.29 -5.89 7.33
C VAL A 7 -1.70 -5.69 7.89
N VAL A 8 -1.80 -5.05 9.05
CA VAL A 8 -3.09 -4.78 9.71
C VAL A 8 -3.52 -3.34 9.40
N GLY A 9 -4.69 -3.20 8.81
CA GLY A 9 -5.29 -1.96 8.33
C GLY A 9 -5.61 -1.99 6.83
N SER A 10 -6.52 -1.13 6.42
CA SER A 10 -6.99 -1.00 5.03
C SER A 10 -6.84 0.42 4.46
N GLY A 11 -6.20 1.32 5.22
CA GLY A 11 -5.96 2.71 4.82
C GLY A 11 -4.64 2.92 4.08
N PHE A 12 -4.29 4.19 3.85
CA PHE A 12 -3.10 4.61 3.11
C PHE A 12 -1.83 3.89 3.53
N SER A 13 -1.50 3.91 4.83
CA SER A 13 -0.23 3.34 5.31
C SER A 13 -0.12 1.85 5.02
N ALA A 14 -1.23 1.11 5.17
CA ALA A 14 -1.25 -0.31 4.85
C ALA A 14 -0.97 -0.54 3.35
N ILE A 15 -1.64 0.22 2.48
CA ILE A 15 -1.44 0.10 1.04
C ILE A 15 -0.04 0.55 0.60
N ALA A 16 0.48 1.63 1.17
CA ALA A 16 1.84 2.10 0.88
C ALA A 16 2.89 1.06 1.25
N VAL A 17 2.76 0.42 2.42
CA VAL A 17 3.62 -0.69 2.84
C VAL A 17 3.45 -1.88 1.91
N THR A 18 2.22 -2.28 1.58
CA THR A 18 1.95 -3.39 0.65
C THR A 18 2.59 -3.17 -0.72
N CYS A 19 2.48 -1.97 -1.30
CA CYS A 19 3.13 -1.63 -2.56
C CYS A 19 4.65 -1.86 -2.50
N ASN A 20 5.29 -1.45 -1.41
CA ASN A 20 6.73 -1.63 -1.23
C ASN A 20 7.12 -3.09 -0.96
N LEU A 21 6.29 -3.86 -0.24
CA LEU A 21 6.50 -5.30 -0.03
C LEU A 21 6.39 -6.08 -1.35
N ILE A 22 5.48 -5.70 -2.26
CA ILE A 22 5.37 -6.32 -3.58
C ILE A 22 6.65 -6.14 -4.42
N GLU A 23 7.31 -4.98 -4.31
CA GLU A 23 8.54 -4.67 -5.04
C GLU A 23 9.78 -5.33 -4.41
N GLN A 24 9.79 -5.57 -3.10
CA GLN A 24 10.99 -5.99 -2.38
C GLN A 24 11.02 -7.48 -2.03
N LEU A 25 9.86 -8.13 -1.84
CA LEU A 25 9.81 -9.52 -1.43
C LEU A 25 9.98 -10.48 -2.63
N PRO A 26 10.61 -11.65 -2.42
CA PRO A 26 10.71 -12.66 -3.46
C PRO A 26 9.33 -13.21 -3.85
N ALA A 27 9.22 -13.77 -5.07
CA ALA A 27 7.98 -14.33 -5.59
C ALA A 27 7.35 -15.44 -4.72
N SER A 28 8.16 -16.13 -3.91
CA SER A 28 7.72 -17.17 -2.98
C SER A 28 7.01 -16.64 -1.74
N ALA A 29 7.18 -15.36 -1.41
CA ALA A 29 6.60 -14.77 -0.21
C ALA A 29 5.08 -14.57 -0.32
N LYS A 30 4.41 -14.57 0.82
CA LYS A 30 2.97 -14.39 0.97
C LYS A 30 2.69 -13.26 1.97
N VAL A 31 1.96 -12.25 1.51
CA VAL A 31 1.53 -11.10 2.31
C VAL A 31 0.01 -11.15 2.47
N ALA A 32 -0.46 -10.97 3.71
CA ALA A 32 -1.88 -10.72 3.98
C ALA A 32 -2.09 -9.25 4.34
N VAL A 33 -3.09 -8.61 3.75
CA VAL A 33 -3.58 -7.29 4.16
C VAL A 33 -4.95 -7.48 4.80
N VAL A 34 -5.06 -7.15 6.09
CA VAL A 34 -6.23 -7.43 6.91
C VAL A 34 -6.91 -6.13 7.31
N GLY A 35 -8.18 -5.96 6.96
CA GLY A 35 -8.96 -4.78 7.35
C GLY A 35 -10.46 -4.96 7.17
N ASP A 36 -11.26 -4.15 7.86
CA ASP A 36 -12.73 -4.25 7.90
C ASP A 36 -13.45 -3.21 7.02
N ASP A 37 -12.73 -2.20 6.52
CA ASP A 37 -13.24 -1.22 5.55
C ASP A 37 -13.55 -1.89 4.19
N PRO A 38 -14.75 -1.68 3.61
CA PRO A 38 -15.12 -2.26 2.32
C PRO A 38 -14.25 -1.79 1.14
N GLY A 39 -13.49 -0.71 1.28
CA GLY A 39 -12.54 -0.25 0.29
C GLY A 39 -11.13 -0.23 0.85
N PHE A 40 -10.39 -1.34 0.77
CA PHE A 40 -8.93 -1.30 0.82
C PHE A 40 -8.44 -0.24 -0.16
N GLY A 41 -7.58 0.68 0.30
CA GLY A 41 -7.11 1.71 -0.62
C GLY A 41 -6.60 2.95 0.06
N ARG A 42 -7.25 4.06 -0.26
CA ARG A 42 -6.68 5.40 -0.17
C ARG A 42 -6.60 5.92 1.27
N GLY A 43 -7.33 5.33 2.21
CA GLY A 43 -7.46 5.85 3.59
C GLY A 43 -8.23 7.16 3.68
N THR A 44 -8.63 7.55 4.89
CA THR A 44 -9.52 8.70 5.14
C THR A 44 -8.99 10.01 4.58
N ALA A 45 -7.69 10.25 4.68
CA ALA A 45 -7.05 11.50 4.24
C ALA A 45 -7.19 11.75 2.72
N TYR A 46 -7.29 10.69 1.91
CA TYR A 46 -7.26 10.75 0.44
C TYR A 46 -8.56 10.26 -0.21
N ARG A 47 -9.65 10.17 0.58
CA ARG A 47 -11.01 9.87 0.10
C ARG A 47 -11.84 11.11 -0.21
N THR A 48 -11.37 12.30 0.15
CA THR A 48 -12.09 13.55 -0.10
C THR A 48 -12.37 13.75 -1.60
N GLU A 49 -13.60 14.15 -1.91
CA GLU A 49 -14.00 14.52 -3.27
C GLU A 49 -13.81 16.02 -3.55
N LEU A 50 -13.60 16.83 -2.50
CA LEU A 50 -13.36 18.25 -2.64
C LEU A 50 -11.96 18.53 -3.18
N TYR A 51 -11.88 19.04 -4.41
CA TYR A 51 -10.62 19.35 -5.10
C TYR A 51 -9.75 20.41 -4.39
N LEU A 52 -10.37 21.27 -3.57
CA LEU A 52 -9.68 22.28 -2.77
C LEU A 52 -8.84 21.69 -1.63
N HIS A 53 -9.11 20.44 -1.23
CA HIS A 53 -8.28 19.76 -0.25
C HIS A 53 -6.98 19.31 -0.91
N ARG A 54 -5.93 20.11 -0.73
CA ARG A 54 -4.59 19.83 -1.28
C ARG A 54 -3.71 19.05 -0.31
N LEU A 55 -2.69 18.43 -0.87
CA LEU A 55 -1.58 17.87 -0.12
C LEU A 55 -0.85 18.99 0.62
N ASN A 56 -0.23 18.66 1.74
CA ASN A 56 0.66 19.54 2.51
C ASN A 56 2.14 19.35 2.12
N VAL A 57 2.42 18.50 1.14
CA VAL A 57 3.76 18.19 0.65
C VAL A 57 3.75 18.35 -0.88
N PRO A 58 4.82 18.92 -1.48
CA PRO A 58 4.93 19.05 -2.93
C PRO A 58 4.83 17.71 -3.67
N ALA A 59 4.24 17.71 -4.86
CA ALA A 59 3.98 16.51 -5.65
C ALA A 59 5.26 15.69 -5.91
N GLY A 60 6.40 16.35 -6.16
CA GLY A 60 7.70 15.69 -6.37
C GLY A 60 8.26 14.98 -5.13
N ARG A 61 7.60 15.08 -3.97
CA ARG A 61 7.99 14.41 -2.71
C ARG A 61 6.96 13.39 -2.25
N MET A 62 6.01 13.04 -3.10
CA MET A 62 4.83 12.23 -2.73
C MET A 62 4.81 10.84 -3.36
N SER A 63 5.83 10.44 -4.13
CA SER A 63 5.89 9.08 -4.68
C SER A 63 5.72 8.01 -3.59
N LEU A 64 4.94 6.98 -3.90
CA LEU A 64 4.78 5.78 -3.06
C LEU A 64 5.97 4.83 -3.18
N LEU A 65 6.80 5.00 -4.21
CA LEU A 65 7.89 4.12 -4.58
C LEU A 65 9.19 4.90 -4.42
N PRO A 66 9.96 4.70 -3.33
CA PRO A 66 11.18 5.48 -3.07
C PRO A 66 12.23 5.38 -4.19
N HIS A 67 12.26 4.27 -4.92
CA HIS A 67 13.15 4.04 -6.06
C HIS A 67 12.67 4.69 -7.37
N GLN A 68 11.47 5.27 -7.39
CA GLN A 68 10.88 6.03 -8.50
C GLN A 68 10.32 7.36 -7.97
N PRO A 69 11.18 8.32 -7.62
CA PRO A 69 10.76 9.56 -6.95
C PRO A 69 9.76 10.40 -7.75
N ASP A 70 9.79 10.31 -9.09
CA ASP A 70 8.92 11.06 -9.99
C ASP A 70 7.60 10.33 -10.32
N ASP A 71 7.37 9.10 -9.83
CA ASP A 71 6.23 8.25 -10.22
C ASP A 71 4.86 8.94 -10.05
N PHE A 72 4.68 9.74 -8.99
CA PHE A 72 3.44 10.51 -8.81
C PHE A 72 3.31 11.68 -9.80
N VAL A 73 4.40 12.39 -10.08
CA VAL A 73 4.40 13.52 -11.02
C VAL A 73 4.14 13.02 -12.44
N ASP A 74 4.72 11.88 -12.82
CA ASP A 74 4.48 11.26 -14.13
C ASP A 74 3.08 10.64 -14.24
N TRP A 75 2.56 10.10 -13.13
CA TRP A 75 1.15 9.70 -13.05
C TRP A 75 0.22 10.91 -13.28
N LEU A 76 0.49 12.07 -12.67
CA LEU A 76 -0.30 13.28 -12.87
C LEU A 76 -0.27 13.74 -14.35
N LYS A 77 0.90 13.78 -14.97
CA LYS A 77 1.07 14.13 -16.39
C LYS A 77 0.27 13.20 -17.30
N SER A 78 0.39 11.88 -17.10
CA SER A 78 -0.32 10.87 -17.92
C SER A 78 -1.84 10.93 -17.80
N HIS A 79 -2.38 11.54 -16.72
CA HIS A 79 -3.81 11.72 -16.50
C HIS A 79 -4.30 13.14 -16.87
N GLY A 80 -3.52 13.90 -17.65
CA GLY A 80 -3.90 15.23 -18.11
C GLY A 80 -3.90 16.31 -17.02
N ARG A 81 -3.09 16.12 -15.97
CA ARG A 81 -2.98 17.02 -14.81
C ARG A 81 -1.54 17.52 -14.68
N PRO A 82 -1.05 18.37 -15.60
CA PRO A 82 0.37 18.74 -15.65
C PRO A 82 0.73 19.73 -14.54
N LEU A 83 0.89 19.22 -13.31
CA LEU A 83 1.46 19.94 -12.18
C LEU A 83 2.98 19.81 -12.19
N GLN A 84 3.67 20.85 -11.74
CA GLN A 84 5.10 20.82 -11.52
C GLN A 84 5.43 20.08 -10.22
N ALA A 85 6.66 19.59 -10.09
CA ALA A 85 7.10 18.88 -8.88
C ALA A 85 6.98 19.72 -7.59
N GLY A 86 7.07 21.04 -7.70
CA GLY A 86 6.90 21.99 -6.59
C GLY A 86 5.45 22.28 -6.21
N ASP A 87 4.47 21.87 -7.03
CA ASP A 87 3.06 22.15 -6.80
C ASP A 87 2.43 21.18 -5.80
N PHE A 88 1.31 21.60 -5.21
CA PHE A 88 0.54 20.79 -4.28
C PHE A 88 -0.67 20.19 -4.99
N ALA A 89 -0.63 18.90 -5.30
CA ALA A 89 -1.76 18.21 -5.91
C ALA A 89 -2.97 18.10 -4.96
N SER A 90 -4.14 17.78 -5.51
CA SER A 90 -5.30 17.49 -4.67
C SER A 90 -5.12 16.16 -3.92
N ARG A 91 -5.70 16.05 -2.72
CA ARG A 91 -5.74 14.80 -1.95
C ARG A 91 -6.53 13.70 -2.68
N SER A 92 -7.54 14.08 -3.47
CA SER A 92 -8.29 13.17 -4.33
C SER A 92 -7.38 12.51 -5.38
N ASP A 93 -6.55 13.31 -6.05
CA ASP A 93 -5.62 12.82 -7.09
C ASP A 93 -4.57 11.91 -6.51
N TYR A 94 -4.03 12.28 -5.34
CA TYR A 94 -3.12 11.40 -4.64
C TYR A 94 -3.77 10.07 -4.26
N GLY A 95 -5.03 10.11 -3.83
CA GLY A 95 -5.82 8.91 -3.61
C GLY A 95 -5.93 8.05 -4.87
N LEU A 96 -6.26 8.62 -6.02
CA LEU A 96 -6.33 7.90 -7.30
C LEU A 96 -4.99 7.27 -7.66
N TYR A 97 -3.89 8.01 -7.51
CA TYR A 97 -2.54 7.49 -7.66
C TYR A 97 -2.25 6.29 -6.76
N VAL A 98 -2.61 6.34 -5.46
CA VAL A 98 -2.44 5.21 -4.53
C VAL A 98 -3.17 3.96 -5.03
N ARG A 99 -4.42 4.11 -5.47
CA ARG A 99 -5.24 3.02 -5.99
C ARG A 99 -4.64 2.42 -7.27
N ASP A 100 -4.26 3.28 -8.20
CA ASP A 100 -3.78 2.86 -9.52
C ASP A 100 -2.40 2.22 -9.43
N THR A 101 -1.53 2.71 -8.55
CA THR A 101 -0.24 2.09 -8.22
C THR A 101 -0.43 0.70 -7.63
N LEU A 102 -1.31 0.52 -6.64
CA LEU A 102 -1.60 -0.82 -6.12
C LEU A 102 -2.14 -1.75 -7.20
N ALA A 103 -3.10 -1.29 -8.02
CA ALA A 103 -3.67 -2.10 -9.10
C ALA A 103 -2.62 -2.51 -10.14
N ARG A 104 -1.75 -1.58 -10.54
CA ARG A 104 -0.60 -1.84 -11.42
C ARG A 104 0.33 -2.88 -10.81
N LEU A 105 0.56 -2.80 -9.50
CA LEU A 105 1.45 -3.73 -8.81
C LEU A 105 0.88 -5.15 -8.73
N LEU A 106 -0.42 -5.29 -8.48
CA LEU A 106 -1.10 -6.59 -8.40
C LEU A 106 -1.32 -7.28 -9.75
N ARG A 107 -1.41 -6.50 -10.85
CA ARG A 107 -1.61 -7.06 -12.21
C ARG A 107 -0.39 -7.78 -12.75
N LYS A 108 0.82 -7.29 -12.47
CA LYS A 108 2.06 -7.94 -12.91
C LYS A 108 2.34 -9.07 -11.92
N ARG A 109 1.88 -10.27 -12.23
CA ARG A 109 2.01 -11.44 -11.33
C ARG A 109 3.39 -12.10 -11.40
N ASP A 110 4.06 -12.01 -12.55
CA ASP A 110 5.33 -12.69 -12.76
C ASP A 110 6.43 -12.11 -11.87
N GLY A 111 7.01 -12.96 -11.02
CA GLY A 111 8.13 -12.62 -10.16
C GLY A 111 7.79 -11.84 -8.88
N ARG A 112 6.50 -11.61 -8.57
CA ARG A 112 6.08 -10.86 -7.37
C ARG A 112 5.45 -11.75 -6.31
N CYS A 113 5.57 -11.32 -5.05
CA CYS A 113 4.98 -12.02 -3.92
C CYS A 113 3.45 -12.07 -4.04
N ARG A 114 2.85 -13.10 -3.43
CA ARG A 114 1.40 -13.24 -3.37
C ARG A 114 0.82 -12.28 -2.35
N VAL A 115 -0.23 -11.55 -2.71
CA VAL A 115 -0.97 -10.67 -1.79
C VAL A 115 -2.42 -11.12 -1.70
N ASP A 116 -2.87 -11.42 -0.49
CA ASP A 116 -4.26 -11.72 -0.18
C ASP A 116 -4.89 -10.57 0.63
N PHE A 117 -6.07 -10.11 0.23
CA PHE A 117 -6.86 -9.12 0.98
C PHE A 117 -7.92 -9.85 1.80
N ILE A 118 -7.88 -9.68 3.12
CA ILE A 118 -8.73 -10.40 4.06
C ILE A 118 -9.63 -9.40 4.77
N LYS A 119 -10.95 -9.50 4.53
CA LYS A 119 -11.93 -8.70 5.25
C LYS A 119 -12.11 -9.24 6.67
N ALA A 120 -11.43 -8.64 7.62
CA ALA A 120 -11.49 -9.01 9.04
C ALA A 120 -10.97 -7.88 9.94
N LYS A 121 -11.26 -7.99 11.23
CA LYS A 121 -10.71 -7.11 12.27
C LYS A 121 -9.69 -7.87 13.09
N ALA A 122 -8.47 -7.34 13.18
CA ALA A 122 -7.46 -7.89 14.09
C ALA A 122 -7.89 -7.60 15.54
N ALA A 123 -7.95 -8.64 16.37
CA ALA A 123 -8.34 -8.52 17.78
C ALA A 123 -7.14 -8.49 18.74
N GLY A 124 -5.98 -8.98 18.31
CA GLY A 124 -4.77 -9.02 19.11
C GLY A 124 -3.62 -9.67 18.35
N CYS A 125 -2.42 -9.55 18.89
CA CYS A 125 -1.21 -10.24 18.42
C CYS A 125 -0.70 -11.10 19.58
N VAL A 126 -0.41 -12.38 19.30
CA VAL A 126 0.17 -13.30 20.27
C VAL A 126 1.41 -13.93 19.67
N GLU A 127 2.49 -13.95 20.43
CA GLU A 127 3.69 -14.67 20.04
C GLU A 127 3.44 -16.17 20.18
N ARG A 128 3.66 -16.94 19.11
CA ARG A 128 3.66 -18.39 19.18
C ARG A 128 5.08 -18.88 19.36
N TYR A 129 5.41 -19.29 20.58
CA TYR A 129 6.59 -20.10 20.81
C TYR A 129 6.33 -21.51 20.26
N SER A 130 7.18 -21.97 19.35
CA SER A 130 7.26 -23.40 19.03
C SER A 130 7.88 -24.09 20.25
N SER A 131 7.05 -24.61 21.16
CA SER A 131 7.54 -25.50 22.21
C SER A 131 8.00 -26.80 21.56
N THR A 132 9.26 -26.89 21.18
CA THR A 132 9.92 -28.18 21.05
C THR A 132 10.14 -28.67 22.49
N LEU A 133 9.18 -29.40 23.04
CA LEU A 133 9.43 -30.23 24.21
C LEU A 133 10.46 -31.28 23.78
N VAL A 134 11.75 -30.98 23.95
CA VAL A 134 12.79 -32.00 23.96
C VAL A 134 12.51 -32.82 25.21
N LYS A 135 11.97 -34.03 25.02
CA LYS A 135 12.00 -35.06 26.07
C LYS A 135 13.47 -35.25 26.43
N ALA A 136 13.82 -34.94 27.68
CA ALA A 136 15.07 -35.38 28.27
C ALA A 136 14.91 -36.88 28.57
N ASP A 137 15.73 -37.70 27.92
CA ASP A 137 16.05 -39.06 28.36
C ASP A 137 17.29 -38.99 29.27
#